data_AF-A0A932SXR7-F1
#
_entry.id   AF-A0A932SXR7-F1
#
_cell.length_a   1.000
_cell.length_b   1.000
_cell.length_c   1.000
_cell.angle_alpha   90.00
_cell.angle_beta   90.00
_cell.angle_gamma   90.00
#
_symmetry.space_group_name_H-M   'P 1'
#
loop_
_entity.id
_entity.type
_entity.pdbx_description
1 polymer ?
#
loop_
_entity_poly.entity_id
_entity_poly.type
_entity_poly.pdbx_seq_one_letter_code
_entity_poly.pdbx_strand_id
1 'polypeptide(L)' 'MDRVNRVITLKEHKTVRKTGQSRRIPVGRKLGDLLDQAIGTRTEGPVFLSVRQAGPGVSKT' A
#
# COMPACT_ATOMS: atom_id res chain seq x y z
N MET A 1 20.22 -11.40 -11.84
CA MET A 1 19.03 -12.09 -11.28
C MET A 1 17.92 -11.06 -11.09
N ASP A 2 17.21 -10.74 -12.18
CA ASP A 2 16.05 -9.83 -12.20
C ASP A 2 14.87 -10.45 -11.45
N ARG A 3 14.84 -10.27 -10.13
CA ARG A 3 13.90 -10.97 -9.25
C ARG A 3 12.58 -10.23 -8.99
N VAL A 4 12.30 -9.11 -9.65
CA VAL A 4 11.25 -8.20 -9.16
C VAL A 4 10.13 -7.98 -10.17
N ASN A 5 9.48 -9.06 -10.59
CA ASN A 5 8.12 -9.00 -11.13
C ASN A 5 7.12 -8.80 -9.99
N ARG A 6 7.25 -7.69 -9.25
CA ARG A 6 6.36 -7.39 -8.12
C ARG A 6 5.04 -6.86 -8.65
N VAL A 7 3.95 -7.46 -8.19
CA VAL A 7 2.60 -7.11 -8.65
C VAL A 7 1.70 -6.90 -7.45
N ILE A 8 1.09 -5.72 -7.37
CA ILE A 8 -0.03 -5.48 -6.45
C ILE A 8 -1.29 -6.07 -7.09
N THR A 9 -1.93 -6.99 -6.39
CA THR A 9 -3.17 -7.62 -6.85
C THR A 9 -4.35 -7.08 -6.05
N LEU A 10 -5.25 -6.39 -6.74
CA LEU A 10 -6.47 -5.86 -6.14
C LEU A 10 -7.57 -6.91 -6.27
N LYS A 11 -7.77 -7.69 -5.21
CA LYS A 11 -8.80 -8.75 -5.13
C LYS A 11 -10.21 -8.17 -4.97
N GLU A 12 -10.36 -7.06 -4.26
CA GLU A 12 -11.64 -6.40 -3.99
C GLU A 12 -11.71 -5.02 -4.67
N HIS A 13 -11.72 -5.00 -6.01
CA HIS A 13 -11.81 -3.77 -6.79
C HIS A 13 -13.02 -3.79 -7.73
N LYS A 14 -13.53 -2.61 -8.12
CA LYS A 14 -14.67 -2.49 -9.05
C LYS A 14 -14.47 -3.28 -10.35
N THR A 15 -13.22 -3.39 -10.81
CA THR A 15 -12.86 -4.19 -11.99
C THR A 15 -13.13 -5.68 -11.76
N VAL A 16 -12.79 -6.22 -10.59
CA VAL A 16 -13.04 -7.63 -10.27
C VAL A 16 -14.54 -7.94 -10.30
N ARG A 17 -15.35 -7.04 -9.72
CA ARG A 17 -16.81 -7.17 -9.75
C ARG A 17 -17.39 -7.11 -11.17
N LYS A 18 -16.75 -6.39 -12.09
CA LYS A 18 -17.22 -6.21 -13.48
C LYS A 18 -16.72 -7.28 -14.45
N THR A 19 -15.49 -7.77 -14.28
CA THR A 19 -14.82 -8.63 -15.27
C THR A 19 -14.50 -10.03 -14.74
N GLY A 20 -14.73 -10.28 -13.45
CA GLY A 20 -14.36 -11.54 -12.78
C GLY A 20 -12.84 -11.73 -12.59
N GLN A 21 -12.03 -10.79 -13.04
CA GLN A 21 -10.57 -10.89 -13.02
C GLN A 21 -9.95 -9.89 -12.05
N SER A 22 -9.03 -10.38 -11.21
CA SER A 22 -8.27 -9.53 -10.29
C SER A 22 -7.44 -8.51 -11.07
N ARG A 23 -7.48 -7.24 -10.65
CA ARG A 23 -6.65 -6.21 -11.29
C ARG A 23 -5.22 -6.34 -10.78
N ARG A 24 -4.28 -6.51 -11.70
CA ARG A 24 -2.85 -6.65 -11.43
C ARG A 24 -2.14 -5.36 -11.83
N ILE A 25 -1.36 -4.79 -10.92
CA ILE A 25 -0.58 -3.57 -11.15
C ILE A 25 0.89 -3.94 -10.97
N PRO A 26 1.70 -3.96 -12.06
CA PRO A 26 3.13 -4.19 -11.95
C PRO A 26 3.79 -3.00 -11.26
N VAL A 27 4.77 -3.30 -10.41
CA VAL A 27 5.50 -2.33 -9.61
C VAL A 27 6.99 -2.47 -9.92
N GLY A 28 7.60 -1.36 -10.35
CA GLY A 28 9.04 -1.30 -10.58
C GLY A 28 9.83 -1.36 -9.27
N ARG A 29 11.10 -1.74 -9.37
CA ARG A 29 12.01 -1.96 -8.24
C ARG A 29 11.96 -0.85 -7.18
N LYS A 30 12.17 0.40 -7.58
CA LYS A 30 12.21 1.56 -6.66
C LYS A 30 10.96 1.69 -5.81
N LEU A 31 9.77 1.56 -6.42
CA LEU A 31 8.52 1.63 -5.68
C LEU A 31 8.33 0.39 -4.80
N GLY A 32 8.78 -0.78 -5.27
CA GLY A 32 8.82 -1.99 -4.46
C GLY A 32 9.64 -1.81 -3.18
N ASP A 33 10.83 -1.22 -3.27
CA ASP A 33 11.72 -1.00 -2.14
C ASP A 33 11.10 0.00 -1.13
N LEU A 34 10.48 1.08 -1.63
CA LEU A 34 9.78 2.05 -0.79
C LEU A 34 8.58 1.42 -0.05
N LEU A 35 7.85 0.52 -0.72
CA LEU A 35 6.75 -0.19 -0.11
C LEU A 35 7.23 -1.13 1.00
N ASP A 36 8.36 -1.82 0.81
CA ASP A 36 8.93 -2.68 1.86
C ASP A 36 9.34 -1.87 3.09
N GLN A 37 9.97 -0.72 2.88
CA GLN A 37 10.35 0.17 3.96
C GLN A 37 9.12 0.72 4.71
N ALA A 38 8.06 1.07 3.98
CA ALA A 38 6.84 1.64 4.58
C ALA A 38 5.94 0.59 5.26
N ILE A 39 5.84 -0.61 4.69
CA ILE A 39 5.03 -1.71 5.22
C ILE A 39 5.74 -2.40 6.38
N GLY A 40 7.06 -2.58 6.29
CA GLY A 40 7.83 -3.34 7.26
C GLY A 40 7.37 -4.80 7.31
N THR A 41 7.07 -5.30 8.50
CA THR A 41 6.61 -6.69 8.71
C THR A 41 5.09 -6.86 8.63
N ARG A 42 4.34 -5.80 8.30
CA ARG A 42 2.87 -5.86 8.23
C ARG A 42 2.42 -6.73 7.05
N THR A 43 1.61 -7.75 7.35
CA THR A 43 1.03 -8.65 6.35
C THR A 43 -0.39 -8.27 5.95
N GLU A 44 -1.05 -7.40 6.72
CA GLU A 44 -2.43 -6.96 6.53
C GLU A 44 -2.64 -5.49 6.92
N GLY A 45 -3.81 -4.95 6.56
CA GLY A 45 -4.19 -3.57 6.84
C GLY A 45 -3.81 -2.57 5.73
N PRO A 46 -4.03 -1.25 5.98
CA PRO A 46 -3.76 -0.22 4.98
C PRO A 46 -2.27 -0.09 4.63
N VAL A 47 -1.96 0.03 3.34
CA VAL A 47 -0.58 0.26 2.86
C VAL A 47 -0.03 1.58 3.42
N PHE A 48 -0.83 2.65 3.33
CA PHE A 48 -0.51 3.96 3.87
C PHE A 48 -1.19 4.15 5.22
N LEU A 49 -0.42 4.56 6.22
CA LEU A 49 -0.94 4.94 7.53
C LEU A 49 -1.06 6.46 7.60
N SER A 50 -2.16 6.96 8.14
CA SER A 50 -2.23 8.36 8.55
C SER A 50 -1.30 8.55 9.75
N VAL A 51 -0.41 9.54 9.65
CA VAL A 51 0.32 10.01 10.83
C VAL A 51 -0.72 10.57 11.80
N ARG A 52 -0.86 9.93 12.96
CA ARG A 52 -1.48 10.59 14.12
C ARG A 52 -0.53 11.71 14.51
N GLN A 53 -0.86 12.93 14.07
CA GLN A 53 -0.16 14.11 14.54
C GLN A 53 -0.39 14.19 16.05
N ALA A 54 0.66 13.93 16.84
CA ALA A 54 0.72 14.46 18.20
C ALA A 54 0.88 15.97 18.05
N GLY A 55 -0.20 16.67 17.73
CA GLY A 55 -0.21 18.13 17.80
C GLY A 55 0.08 18.53 19.24
N PRO A 56 0.91 19.55 19.50
CA PRO A 56 0.96 20.15 20.83
C PRO A 56 -0.47 20.61 21.14
N GLY A 57 -1.00 20.21 22.29
CA GLY A 57 -2.31 20.66 22.74
C GLY A 57 -2.32 22.18 22.76
N VAL A 58 -3.00 22.81 21.81
CA VAL A 58 -3.33 24.22 21.91
C VAL A 58 -4.46 24.31 22.94
N SER A 59 -4.08 24.46 24.21
CA SER A 59 -4.98 25.00 25.22
C SER A 59 -5.41 26.38 24.74
N LYS A 60 -6.69 26.52 24.36
CA LYS A 60 -7.33 27.82 24.31
C LYS A 60 -7.61 28.23 25.75
N THR A 61 -6.82 29.16 26.26
CA THR A 61 -7.21 30.07 27.35
C THR A 61 -8.19 31.11 26.82
#